data_AF-A0A1A8IJ71-F1
#
_entry.id   AF-A0A1A8IJ71-F1
#
_cell.length_a   1.000
_cell.length_b   1.000
_cell.length_c   1.000
_cell.angle_alpha   90.00
_cell.angle_beta   90.00
_cell.angle_gamma   90.00
#
_symmetry.space_group_name_H-M   'P 1'
#
loop_
_entity.id
_entity.type
_entity.pdbx_description
1 polymer ?
#
loop_
_entity_poly.entity_id
_entity_poly.type
_entity_poly.pdbx_seq_one_letter_code
_entity_poly.pdbx_strand_id
1 'polypeptide(L)'
;QTLEEKSITAERIQNSIKQRRQKVKKVKAETIRSFAALVALIEAKKMKLIEFLEEKQKATEQEAEMVVGQLQMEISENQRISTQLEDLLKTEDDFRLLQELPSIAAPTDSKSFRPKTQTVLHENTVKMAVAQTEEVLSQQVEIIIREASLTELQEPGDPETDVVFHDELETIQQECMTTVSLDPSTAHPSLIVSEDRKRVMDGGSRRNVSDSSSRFDCLHYVLGNEGFSSGRFYFEVSVK
;
A
#
# COMPACT_ATOMS: atom_id res chain seq x y z
N GLN A 1 26.91 54.92 19.39
CA GLN A 1 25.61 54.22 19.27
C GLN A 1 24.71 54.72 20.38
N THR A 2 23.63 55.39 20.04
CA THR A 2 22.78 56.11 21.02
C THR A 2 21.89 55.13 21.79
N LEU A 3 21.50 55.50 23.02
CA LEU A 3 20.60 54.70 23.86
C LEU A 3 19.27 54.40 23.14
N GLU A 4 18.80 55.36 22.33
CA GLU A 4 17.60 55.29 21.49
C GLU A 4 17.67 54.15 20.46
N GLU A 5 18.78 54.03 19.73
CA GLU A 5 19.00 52.98 18.73
C GLU A 5 18.96 51.58 19.36
N LYS A 6 19.52 51.44 20.57
CA LYS A 6 19.48 50.18 21.32
C LYS A 6 18.07 49.84 21.80
N SER A 7 17.28 50.84 22.20
CA SER A 7 15.89 50.67 22.62
C SER A 7 15.00 50.17 21.47
N ILE A 8 15.09 50.83 20.31
CA ILE A 8 14.34 50.45 19.10
C ILE A 8 14.71 49.04 18.64
N THR A 9 16.00 48.70 18.68
CA THR A 9 16.48 47.36 18.30
C THR A 9 15.95 46.28 19.25
N ALA A 10 15.94 46.55 20.56
CA ALA A 10 15.40 45.62 21.56
C ALA A 10 13.90 45.37 21.35
N GLU A 11 13.11 46.42 21.08
CA GLU A 11 11.68 46.29 20.82
C GLU A 11 11.39 45.51 19.53
N ARG A 12 12.19 45.74 18.47
CA ARG A 12 12.11 44.97 17.22
C ARG A 12 12.38 43.49 17.44
N ILE A 13 13.42 43.15 18.20
CA ILE A 13 13.76 41.76 18.55
C ILE A 13 12.62 41.12 19.36
N GLN A 14 12.07 41.84 20.34
CA GLN A 14 10.98 41.33 21.18
C GLN A 14 9.71 41.04 20.38
N ASN A 15 9.37 41.91 19.43
CA ASN A 15 8.25 41.68 18.51
C ASN A 15 8.50 40.48 17.57
N SER A 16 9.72 40.35 17.04
CA SER A 16 10.12 39.20 16.23
C SER A 16 10.02 37.88 17.01
N ILE A 17 10.49 37.84 18.26
CA ILE A 17 10.35 36.67 19.14
C ILE A 17 8.88 36.31 19.36
N LYS A 18 8.01 37.31 19.58
CA LYS A 18 6.57 37.09 19.78
C LYS A 18 5.92 36.48 18.53
N GLN A 19 6.25 36.98 17.34
CA GLN A 19 5.76 36.45 16.07
C GLN A 19 6.24 35.01 15.82
N ARG A 20 7.54 34.73 16.03
CA ARG A 20 8.09 33.36 15.91
C ARG A 20 7.40 32.38 16.85
N ARG A 21 7.19 32.76 18.11
CA ARG A 21 6.43 31.95 19.09
C ARG A 21 5.01 31.65 18.61
N GLN A 22 4.34 32.62 17.98
CA GLN A 22 3.00 32.42 17.45
C GLN A 22 3.00 31.50 16.21
N LYS A 23 3.96 31.66 15.29
CA LYS A 23 4.15 30.75 14.16
C LYS A 23 4.37 29.30 14.64
N VAL A 24 5.27 29.07 15.59
CA VAL A 24 5.54 27.74 16.16
C VAL A 24 4.30 27.13 16.80
N LYS A 25 3.49 27.92 17.53
CA LYS A 25 2.22 27.44 18.09
C LYS A 25 1.24 27.01 17.00
N LYS A 26 1.14 27.78 15.90
CA LYS A 26 0.28 27.45 14.77
C LYS A 26 0.73 26.15 14.11
N VAL A 27 2.01 26.03 13.77
CA VAL A 27 2.60 24.82 13.18
C VAL A 27 2.35 23.61 14.08
N LYS A 28 2.61 23.72 15.39
CA LYS A 28 2.34 22.63 16.35
C LYS A 28 0.87 22.18 16.31
N ALA A 29 -0.08 23.12 16.25
CA ALA A 29 -1.50 22.80 16.18
C ALA A 29 -1.88 22.15 14.85
N GLU A 30 -1.30 22.61 13.74
CA GLU A 30 -1.45 22.04 12.40
C GLU A 30 -0.96 20.58 12.37
N THR A 31 0.27 20.35 12.87
CA THR A 31 0.89 19.03 12.96
C THR A 31 0.02 18.07 13.76
N ILE A 32 -0.41 18.46 14.97
CA ILE A 32 -1.28 17.62 15.81
C ILE A 32 -2.57 17.24 15.06
N ARG A 33 -3.17 18.20 14.36
CA ARG A 33 -4.41 17.97 13.59
C ARG A 33 -4.21 16.99 12.45
N SER A 34 -3.14 17.15 11.66
CA SER A 34 -2.82 16.28 10.53
C SER A 34 -2.55 14.84 10.98
N PHE A 35 -1.78 14.65 12.05
CA PHE A 35 -1.55 13.31 12.62
C PHE A 35 -2.82 12.68 13.19
N ALA A 36 -3.68 13.47 13.84
CA ALA A 36 -4.97 12.96 14.34
C ALA A 36 -5.87 12.48 13.19
N ALA A 37 -5.92 13.21 12.08
CA ALA A 37 -6.67 12.80 10.89
C ALA A 37 -6.12 11.50 10.26
N LEU A 38 -4.80 11.34 10.20
CA LEU A 38 -4.15 10.12 9.71
C LEU A 38 -4.50 8.91 10.58
N VAL A 39 -4.42 9.04 11.90
CA VAL A 39 -4.80 7.96 12.84
C VAL A 39 -6.27 7.58 12.68
N ALA A 40 -7.17 8.56 12.57
CA ALA A 40 -8.60 8.30 12.37
C ALA A 40 -8.87 7.56 11.04
N LEU A 41 -8.16 7.91 9.97
CA LEU A 41 -8.27 7.23 8.67
C LEU A 41 -7.82 5.76 8.77
N ILE A 42 -6.69 5.49 9.43
CA ILE A 42 -6.15 4.13 9.62
C ILE A 42 -7.15 3.27 10.40
N GLU A 43 -7.66 3.78 11.53
CA GLU A 43 -8.64 3.03 12.35
C GLU A 43 -9.93 2.76 11.58
N ALA A 44 -10.43 3.72 10.80
CA ALA A 44 -11.62 3.52 9.96
C ALA A 44 -11.40 2.45 8.87
N LYS A 45 -10.22 2.42 8.24
CA LYS A 45 -9.87 1.40 7.23
C LYS A 45 -9.71 0.01 7.86
N LYS A 46 -9.04 -0.08 9.00
CA LYS A 46 -8.92 -1.30 9.80
C LYS A 46 -10.29 -1.89 10.15
N MET A 47 -11.22 -1.06 10.62
CA MET A 47 -12.58 -1.49 10.96
C MET A 47 -13.31 -2.10 9.75
N LYS A 48 -13.24 -1.44 8.59
CA LYS A 48 -13.85 -1.95 7.35
C LYS A 48 -13.25 -3.29 6.89
N LEU A 49 -11.94 -3.49 7.07
CA LEU A 49 -11.30 -4.75 6.73
C LEU A 49 -11.76 -5.89 7.65
N ILE A 50 -11.88 -5.63 8.95
CA ILE A 50 -12.37 -6.61 9.92
C ILE A 50 -13.81 -7.01 9.57
N GLU A 51 -14.69 -6.03 9.36
CA GLU A 51 -16.10 -6.28 8.97
C GLU A 51 -16.20 -7.13 7.69
N PHE A 52 -15.42 -6.80 6.66
CA PHE A 52 -15.39 -7.57 5.42
C PHE A 52 -14.92 -9.02 5.62
N LEU A 53 -13.93 -9.25 6.50
CA LEU A 53 -13.45 -10.60 6.82
C LEU A 53 -14.51 -11.40 7.58
N GLU A 54 -15.17 -10.78 8.55
CA GLU A 54 -16.25 -11.41 9.32
C GLU A 54 -17.43 -11.80 8.42
N GLU A 55 -17.85 -10.92 7.49
CA GLU A 55 -18.91 -11.24 6.53
C GLU A 55 -18.53 -12.41 5.60
N LYS A 56 -17.29 -12.43 5.12
CA LYS A 56 -16.78 -13.51 4.26
C LYS A 56 -16.69 -14.84 4.99
N GLN A 57 -16.20 -14.84 6.24
CA GLN A 57 -16.20 -16.02 7.09
C GLN A 57 -17.63 -16.53 7.29
N LYS A 58 -18.55 -15.65 7.69
CA LYS A 58 -19.95 -16.00 7.95
C LYS A 58 -20.64 -16.60 6.72
N ALA A 59 -20.42 -16.05 5.53
CA ALA A 59 -20.99 -16.59 4.30
C ALA A 59 -20.47 -18.01 4.01
N THR A 60 -19.18 -18.25 4.25
CA THR A 60 -18.55 -19.57 4.07
C THR A 60 -19.06 -20.58 5.10
N GLU A 61 -19.24 -20.16 6.36
CA GLU A 61 -19.81 -20.98 7.42
C GLU A 61 -21.27 -21.37 7.12
N GLN A 62 -22.09 -20.42 6.65
CA GLN A 62 -23.48 -20.70 6.26
C GLN A 62 -23.58 -21.71 5.12
N GLU A 63 -22.69 -21.62 4.12
CA GLU A 63 -22.62 -22.61 3.05
C GLU A 63 -22.25 -24.00 3.59
N ALA A 64 -21.26 -24.07 4.50
CA ALA A 64 -20.87 -25.32 5.13
C ALA A 64 -21.99 -25.92 6.00
N GLU A 65 -22.71 -25.10 6.77
CA GLU A 65 -23.85 -25.54 7.59
C GLU A 65 -24.99 -26.11 6.74
N MET A 66 -25.31 -25.48 5.59
CA MET A 66 -26.31 -26.01 4.65
C MET A 66 -25.92 -27.39 4.14
N VAL A 67 -24.64 -27.59 3.80
CA VAL A 67 -24.12 -28.89 3.34
C VAL A 67 -24.18 -29.94 4.44
N VAL A 68 -23.77 -29.60 5.66
CA VAL A 68 -23.85 -30.51 6.82
C VAL A 68 -25.31 -30.90 7.09
N GLY A 69 -26.25 -29.96 7.02
CA GLY A 69 -27.67 -30.23 7.19
C GLY A 69 -28.21 -31.21 6.14
N GLN A 70 -27.83 -31.05 4.87
CA GLN A 70 -28.19 -31.99 3.80
C GLN A 70 -27.65 -33.40 4.07
N LEU A 71 -26.38 -33.51 4.45
CA LEU A 71 -25.77 -34.81 4.78
C LEU A 71 -26.43 -35.48 6.00
N GLN A 72 -26.79 -34.71 7.03
CA GLN A 72 -27.49 -35.25 8.20
C GLN A 72 -28.87 -35.80 7.86
N MET A 73 -29.61 -35.15 6.96
CA MET A 73 -30.88 -35.67 6.45
C MET A 73 -30.68 -36.97 5.68
N GLU A 74 -29.70 -37.03 4.78
CA GLU A 74 -29.39 -38.24 4.00
C GLU A 74 -28.94 -39.41 4.90
N ILE A 75 -28.13 -39.13 5.94
CA ILE A 75 -27.73 -40.14 6.93
C ILE A 75 -28.96 -40.66 7.69
N SER A 76 -29.85 -39.77 8.15
CA SER A 76 -31.05 -40.16 8.91
C SER A 76 -31.99 -41.03 8.07
N GLU A 77 -32.16 -40.67 6.79
CA GLU A 77 -32.98 -41.44 5.86
C GLU A 77 -32.36 -42.81 5.54
N ASN A 78 -31.04 -42.86 5.32
CA ASN A 78 -30.32 -44.12 5.13
C ASN A 78 -30.41 -45.01 6.38
N GLN A 79 -30.30 -44.45 7.59
CA GLN A 79 -30.49 -45.20 8.83
C GLN A 79 -31.93 -45.75 8.95
N ARG A 80 -32.93 -44.95 8.58
CA ARG A 80 -34.35 -45.37 8.54
C ARG A 80 -34.55 -46.55 7.60
N ILE A 81 -34.04 -46.45 6.37
CA ILE A 81 -34.11 -47.52 5.35
C ILE A 81 -33.39 -48.78 5.84
N SER A 82 -32.18 -48.64 6.42
CA SER A 82 -31.42 -49.78 6.96
C SER A 82 -32.19 -50.50 8.06
N THR A 83 -32.81 -49.76 8.98
CA THR A 83 -33.60 -50.34 10.08
C THR A 83 -34.83 -51.09 9.55
N GLN A 84 -35.52 -50.53 8.56
CA GLN A 84 -36.67 -51.20 7.92
C GLN A 84 -36.26 -52.48 7.19
N LEU A 85 -35.12 -52.45 6.49
CA LEU A 85 -34.59 -53.63 5.82
C LEU A 85 -34.20 -54.71 6.84
N GLU A 86 -33.56 -54.36 7.96
CA GLU A 86 -33.22 -55.31 9.03
C GLU A 86 -34.46 -55.98 9.65
N ASP A 87 -35.56 -55.23 9.85
CA ASP A 87 -36.81 -55.78 10.37
C ASP A 87 -37.50 -56.70 9.36
N LEU A 88 -37.55 -56.32 8.09
CA LEU A 88 -38.09 -57.17 7.03
C LEU A 88 -37.30 -58.47 6.88
N LEU A 89 -35.97 -58.42 7.01
CA LEU A 89 -35.10 -59.60 6.91
C LEU A 89 -35.30 -60.60 8.06
N LYS A 90 -35.80 -60.13 9.21
CA LYS A 90 -36.21 -60.99 10.34
C LYS A 90 -37.60 -61.57 10.17
N THR A 91 -38.38 -61.11 9.19
CA THR A 91 -39.75 -61.54 8.97
C THR A 91 -39.75 -62.76 8.04
N GLU A 92 -40.29 -63.91 8.49
CA GLU A 92 -40.39 -65.15 7.68
C GLU A 92 -41.55 -65.14 6.65
N ASP A 93 -42.18 -63.98 6.42
CA ASP A 93 -43.32 -63.83 5.51
C ASP A 93 -42.88 -63.26 4.15
N ASP A 94 -42.65 -64.16 3.20
CA ASP A 94 -42.20 -63.84 1.83
C ASP A 94 -43.16 -62.91 1.07
N PHE A 95 -44.45 -62.88 1.42
CA PHE A 95 -45.42 -62.01 0.76
C PHE A 95 -45.27 -60.56 1.20
N ARG A 96 -44.96 -60.32 2.48
CA ARG A 96 -44.67 -58.97 3.00
C ARG A 96 -43.40 -58.40 2.40
N LEU A 97 -42.38 -59.23 2.22
CA LEU A 97 -41.12 -58.85 1.57
C LEU A 97 -41.36 -58.31 0.16
N LEU A 98 -42.10 -59.06 -0.67
CA LEU A 98 -42.42 -58.65 -2.04
C LEU A 98 -43.26 -57.38 -2.13
N GLN A 99 -44.09 -57.10 -1.12
CA GLN A 99 -44.95 -55.92 -1.10
C GLN A 99 -44.23 -54.64 -0.61
N GLU A 100 -43.34 -54.73 0.39
CA GLU A 100 -42.73 -53.56 1.03
C GLU A 100 -41.38 -53.13 0.42
N LEU A 101 -40.60 -54.06 -0.14
CA LEU A 101 -39.30 -53.76 -0.77
C LEU A 101 -39.33 -52.63 -1.83
N PRO A 102 -40.32 -52.58 -2.75
CA PRO A 102 -40.39 -51.51 -3.75
C PRO A 102 -40.65 -50.12 -3.16
N SER A 103 -41.30 -50.04 -2.00
CA SER A 103 -41.60 -48.78 -1.31
C SER A 103 -40.41 -48.23 -0.53
N ILE A 104 -39.49 -49.12 -0.13
CA ILE A 104 -38.28 -48.77 0.64
C ILE A 104 -37.12 -48.37 -0.28
N ALA A 105 -37.04 -48.96 -1.48
CA ALA A 105 -35.95 -48.76 -2.44
C ALA A 105 -36.12 -47.55 -3.38
N ALA A 106 -37.05 -46.63 -3.11
CA ALA A 106 -37.21 -45.44 -3.94
C ALA A 106 -35.89 -44.64 -3.98
N PRO A 107 -35.34 -44.34 -5.17
CA PRO A 107 -34.01 -43.76 -5.27
C PRO A 107 -34.03 -42.33 -4.76
N THR A 108 -33.37 -42.08 -3.64
CA THR A 108 -32.89 -40.74 -3.29
C THR A 108 -31.72 -40.43 -4.22
N ASP A 109 -31.83 -39.33 -4.98
CA ASP A 109 -30.82 -38.86 -5.94
C ASP A 109 -29.46 -38.69 -5.24
N SER A 110 -28.67 -39.76 -5.21
CA SER A 110 -27.31 -39.79 -4.67
C SER A 110 -26.36 -39.10 -5.64
N LYS A 111 -26.37 -37.76 -5.61
CA LYS A 111 -25.30 -36.98 -6.23
C LYS A 111 -24.06 -37.15 -5.37
N SER A 112 -23.15 -38.02 -5.80
CA SER A 112 -21.76 -38.17 -5.33
C SER A 112 -21.18 -36.83 -4.88
N PHE A 113 -21.25 -36.55 -3.58
CA PHE A 113 -20.79 -35.29 -3.02
C PHE A 113 -19.28 -35.37 -2.81
N ARG A 114 -18.50 -34.75 -3.70
CA ARG A 114 -17.11 -34.40 -3.40
C ARG A 114 -17.12 -33.01 -2.78
N PRO A 115 -16.87 -32.86 -1.47
CA PRO A 115 -16.64 -31.54 -0.93
C PRO A 115 -15.35 -31.03 -1.55
N LYS A 116 -15.45 -30.00 -2.41
CA LYS A 116 -14.29 -29.19 -2.74
C LYS A 116 -13.99 -28.42 -1.46
N THR A 117 -13.14 -28.98 -0.60
CA THR A 117 -12.50 -28.24 0.48
C THR A 117 -11.59 -27.21 -0.16
N GLN A 118 -12.18 -26.12 -0.62
CA GLN A 118 -11.44 -24.96 -1.01
C GLN A 118 -11.01 -24.33 0.31
N THR A 119 -9.78 -24.64 0.74
CA THR A 119 -9.12 -23.95 1.83
C THR A 119 -9.13 -22.48 1.44
N VAL A 120 -10.09 -21.71 1.96
CA VAL A 120 -10.17 -20.28 1.71
C VAL A 120 -8.97 -19.68 2.43
N LEU A 121 -7.87 -19.51 1.71
CA LEU A 121 -6.69 -18.83 2.21
C LEU A 121 -7.03 -17.35 2.29
N HIS A 122 -7.69 -16.96 3.40
CA HIS A 122 -7.97 -15.57 3.78
C HIS A 122 -6.66 -14.75 3.79
N GLU A 123 -5.52 -15.41 3.92
CA GLU A 123 -4.18 -14.84 3.83
C GLU A 123 -3.96 -14.00 2.55
N ASN A 124 -4.40 -14.47 1.37
CA ASN A 124 -4.19 -13.72 0.12
C ASN A 124 -5.08 -12.47 0.05
N THR A 125 -6.31 -12.57 0.56
CA THR A 125 -7.26 -11.45 0.63
C THR A 125 -6.80 -10.41 1.64
N VAL A 126 -6.32 -10.85 2.81
CA VAL A 126 -5.73 -9.98 3.84
C VAL A 126 -4.47 -9.30 3.30
N LYS A 127 -3.55 -10.04 2.65
CA LYS A 127 -2.34 -9.46 2.03
C LYS A 127 -2.68 -8.38 1.01
N MET A 128 -3.69 -8.62 0.17
CA MET A 128 -4.11 -7.65 -0.85
C MET A 128 -4.74 -6.39 -0.22
N ALA A 129 -5.57 -6.55 0.80
CA ALA A 129 -6.18 -5.43 1.52
C ALA A 129 -5.15 -4.61 2.33
N VAL A 130 -4.16 -5.28 2.93
CA VAL A 130 -3.04 -4.64 3.63
C VAL A 130 -2.18 -3.85 2.64
N ALA A 131 -1.83 -4.43 1.48
CA ALA A 131 -1.08 -3.73 0.43
C ALA A 131 -1.82 -2.48 -0.09
N GLN A 132 -3.13 -2.58 -0.31
CA GLN A 132 -3.95 -1.41 -0.68
C GLN A 132 -3.98 -0.33 0.41
N THR A 133 -3.94 -0.73 1.68
CA THR A 133 -3.90 0.23 2.80
C THR A 133 -2.54 0.91 2.90
N GLU A 134 -1.46 0.17 2.67
CA GLU A 134 -0.08 0.69 2.59
C GLU A 134 0.07 1.71 1.46
N GLU A 135 -0.50 1.44 0.29
CA GLU A 135 -0.48 2.36 -0.86
C GLU A 135 -1.18 3.69 -0.54
N VAL A 136 -2.39 3.64 0.02
CA VAL A 136 -3.15 4.84 0.41
C VAL A 136 -2.42 5.62 1.51
N LEU A 137 -1.80 4.92 2.47
CA LEU A 137 -1.03 5.55 3.53
C LEU A 137 0.19 6.27 2.98
N SER A 138 0.90 5.65 2.03
CA SER A 138 2.07 6.24 1.37
C SER A 138 1.71 7.53 0.63
N GLN A 139 0.59 7.53 -0.11
CA GLN A 139 0.08 8.73 -0.79
C GLN A 139 -0.27 9.84 0.22
N GLN A 140 -0.90 9.49 1.35
CA GLN A 140 -1.30 10.49 2.34
C GLN A 140 -0.11 11.10 3.08
N VAL A 141 0.93 10.31 3.36
CA VAL A 141 2.20 10.79 3.92
C VAL A 141 2.91 11.74 2.95
N GLU A 142 2.91 11.45 1.64
CA GLU A 142 3.48 12.34 0.63
C GLU A 142 2.79 13.72 0.60
N ILE A 143 1.45 13.75 0.75
CA ILE A 143 0.69 15.00 0.86
C ILE A 143 1.11 15.80 2.08
N ILE A 144 1.23 15.16 3.25
CA ILE A 144 1.66 15.83 4.49
C ILE A 144 3.07 16.40 4.37
N ILE A 145 4.00 15.66 3.74
CA ILE A 145 5.36 16.12 3.49
C ILE A 145 5.34 17.36 2.58
N ARG A 146 4.58 17.33 1.48
CA ARG A 146 4.43 18.48 0.59
C ARG A 146 3.85 19.71 1.29
N GLU A 147 2.79 19.54 2.07
CA GLU A 147 2.17 20.63 2.84
C GLU A 147 3.15 21.21 3.87
N ALA A 148 3.91 20.37 4.56
CA ALA A 148 4.96 20.81 5.48
C ALA A 148 6.05 21.63 4.76
N SER A 149 6.56 21.14 3.62
CA SER A 149 7.58 21.83 2.82
C SER A 149 7.08 23.15 2.21
N LEU A 150 5.79 23.27 1.89
CA LEU A 150 5.21 24.53 1.40
C LEU A 150 5.08 25.60 2.50
N THR A 151 5.17 25.22 3.77
CA THR A 151 5.07 26.17 4.89
C THR A 151 6.41 26.86 5.20
N GLU A 152 7.53 26.36 4.65
CA GLU A 152 8.89 26.87 4.91
C GLU A 152 9.33 28.01 3.97
N LEU A 153 8.59 28.35 2.91
CA LEU A 153 9.05 29.29 1.87
C LEU A 153 8.29 30.62 1.75
N GLN A 154 7.98 31.28 2.86
CA GLN A 154 7.62 32.70 2.85
C GLN A 154 8.25 33.45 4.03
N GLU A 155 9.57 33.60 4.01
CA GLU A 155 10.25 34.69 4.70
C GLU A 155 10.53 35.80 3.66
N PRO A 156 9.98 37.02 3.82
CA PRO A 156 10.57 38.20 3.19
C PRO A 156 11.90 38.46 3.91
N GLY A 157 13.01 38.31 3.19
CA GLY A 157 14.36 38.33 3.75
C GLY A 157 14.71 39.61 4.50
N ASP A 158 15.24 39.44 5.72
CA ASP A 158 16.16 40.39 6.34
C ASP A 158 17.59 39.98 5.87
N PRO A 159 18.47 40.93 5.51
CA PRO A 159 19.77 40.65 4.88
C PRO A 159 20.84 39.99 5.79
N GLU A 160 20.44 39.46 6.96
CA GLU A 160 21.34 38.72 7.88
C GLU A 160 21.18 37.19 7.81
N THR A 161 20.22 36.65 7.04
CA THR A 161 20.00 35.19 6.94
C THR A 161 20.83 34.46 5.87
N ASP A 162 21.69 35.15 5.12
CA ASP A 162 22.58 34.52 4.13
C ASP A 162 23.57 33.51 4.76
N VAL A 163 23.77 33.59 6.09
CA VAL A 163 24.68 32.71 6.84
C VAL A 163 24.01 31.38 7.24
N VAL A 164 22.68 31.31 7.34
CA VAL A 164 21.97 30.14 7.89
C VAL A 164 21.62 29.11 6.81
N PHE A 165 21.33 29.56 5.58
CA PHE A 165 21.03 28.63 4.47
C PHE A 165 22.27 27.92 3.91
N HIS A 166 23.46 28.53 4.03
CA HIS A 166 24.71 27.84 3.69
C HIS A 166 24.95 26.66 4.63
N ASP A 167 24.70 26.81 5.93
CA ASP A 167 25.03 25.80 6.94
C ASP A 167 24.24 24.49 6.74
N GLU A 168 22.95 24.57 6.38
CA GLU A 168 22.11 23.39 6.17
C GLU A 168 22.37 22.69 4.82
N LEU A 169 22.60 23.45 3.74
CA LEU A 169 22.98 22.87 2.46
C LEU A 169 24.37 22.25 2.51
N GLU A 170 25.34 22.89 3.16
CA GLU A 170 26.67 22.34 3.39
C GLU A 170 26.61 21.05 4.23
N THR A 171 25.74 21.02 5.25
CA THR A 171 25.52 19.81 6.05
C THR A 171 24.92 18.68 5.21
N ILE A 172 23.92 18.96 4.37
CA ILE A 172 23.31 17.96 3.47
C ILE A 172 24.33 17.48 2.43
N GLN A 173 25.14 18.38 1.88
CA GLN A 173 26.22 18.04 0.97
C GLN A 173 27.26 17.14 1.65
N GLN A 174 27.69 17.44 2.87
CA GLN A 174 28.67 16.61 3.58
C GLN A 174 28.11 15.23 3.98
N GLU A 175 26.87 15.17 4.47
CA GLU A 175 26.31 13.92 5.01
C GLU A 175 25.71 12.99 3.95
N CYS A 176 25.22 13.54 2.83
CA CYS A 176 24.39 12.79 1.88
C CYS A 176 24.93 12.76 0.44
N MET A 177 26.11 13.35 0.16
CA MET A 177 26.67 13.39 -1.20
C MET A 177 26.86 11.98 -1.78
N THR A 178 26.23 11.76 -2.92
CA THR A 178 26.19 10.48 -3.61
C THR A 178 26.63 10.66 -5.05
N THR A 179 27.50 9.77 -5.52
CA THR A 179 27.92 9.78 -6.93
C THR A 179 26.89 9.05 -7.77
N VAL A 180 26.19 9.78 -8.64
CA VAL A 180 25.27 9.20 -9.64
C VAL A 180 26.01 8.97 -10.95
N SER A 181 25.80 7.79 -11.54
CA SER A 181 26.24 7.47 -12.90
C SER A 181 25.03 7.14 -13.76
N LEU A 182 25.08 7.49 -15.05
CA LEU A 182 24.02 7.28 -16.02
C LEU A 182 24.13 5.90 -16.66
N ASP A 183 22.99 5.27 -16.96
CA ASP A 183 22.94 3.99 -17.67
C ASP A 183 22.72 4.20 -19.19
N PRO A 184 23.74 3.96 -20.04
CA PRO A 184 23.61 4.11 -21.49
C PRO A 184 22.62 3.13 -22.13
N SER A 185 22.30 2.02 -21.47
CA SER A 185 21.35 1.02 -21.98
C SER A 185 19.90 1.53 -21.93
N THR A 186 19.61 2.49 -21.04
CA THR A 186 18.31 3.15 -20.91
C THR A 186 18.19 4.40 -21.78
N ALA A 187 19.31 5.01 -22.14
CA ALA A 187 19.36 6.30 -22.82
C ALA A 187 18.63 6.29 -24.17
N HIS A 188 17.83 7.33 -24.41
CA HIS A 188 17.18 7.55 -25.70
C HIS A 188 18.21 7.62 -26.85
N PRO A 189 17.91 7.08 -28.06
CA PRO A 189 18.90 7.01 -29.13
C PRO A 189 19.46 8.35 -29.62
N SER A 190 18.77 9.47 -29.37
CA SER A 190 19.30 10.83 -29.65
C SER A 190 20.23 11.36 -28.55
N LEU A 191 20.26 10.76 -27.36
CA LEU A 191 21.11 11.19 -26.26
C LEU A 191 22.49 10.52 -26.32
N ILE A 192 23.52 11.31 -25.98
CA ILE A 192 24.91 10.87 -25.92
C ILE A 192 25.36 10.93 -24.47
N VAL A 193 25.54 9.76 -23.87
CA VAL A 193 26.14 9.62 -22.54
C VAL A 193 27.66 9.56 -22.70
N SER A 194 28.38 10.32 -21.88
CA SER A 194 29.86 10.31 -21.86
C SER A 194 30.41 8.97 -21.36
N GLU A 195 31.67 8.69 -21.69
CA GLU A 195 32.35 7.46 -21.26
C GLU A 195 32.46 7.35 -19.73
N ASP A 196 32.64 8.48 -19.05
CA ASP A 196 32.63 8.58 -17.58
C ASP A 196 31.22 8.40 -16.96
N ARG A 197 30.17 8.29 -17.78
CA ARG A 197 28.76 8.16 -17.40
C ARG A 197 28.23 9.29 -16.52
N LYS A 198 28.88 10.45 -16.48
CA LYS A 198 28.46 11.61 -15.66
C LYS A 198 27.84 12.74 -16.45
N ARG A 199 27.85 12.67 -17.78
CA ARG A 199 27.31 13.70 -18.66
C ARG A 199 26.38 13.09 -19.69
N VAL A 200 25.35 13.84 -20.01
CA VAL A 200 24.45 13.57 -21.12
C VAL A 200 24.34 14.81 -21.98
N MET A 201 24.34 14.62 -23.29
CA MET A 201 24.13 15.69 -24.27
C MET A 201 23.11 15.23 -25.30
N ASP A 202 22.34 16.16 -25.84
CA ASP A 202 21.51 15.88 -27.01
C ASP A 202 22.38 15.84 -28.27
N GLY A 203 22.36 14.71 -28.96
CA GLY A 203 23.03 14.50 -30.24
C GLY A 203 22.25 15.04 -31.44
N GLY A 204 21.02 15.53 -31.24
CA GLY A 204 20.18 16.20 -32.23
C GLY A 204 19.61 15.30 -33.33
N SER A 205 20.06 14.06 -33.44
CA SER A 205 19.55 13.07 -34.40
C SER A 205 19.52 11.69 -33.78
N ARG A 206 18.49 10.91 -34.13
CA ARG A 206 18.31 9.54 -33.65
C ARG A 206 19.47 8.67 -34.14
N ARG A 207 20.28 8.14 -33.24
CA ARG A 207 21.40 7.24 -33.59
C ARG A 207 20.89 5.82 -33.77
N ASN A 208 21.59 5.06 -34.62
CA ASN A 208 21.36 3.61 -34.71
C ASN A 208 22.09 2.93 -33.56
N VAL A 209 21.34 2.54 -32.53
CA VAL A 209 21.84 1.86 -31.32
C VAL A 209 21.21 0.47 -31.21
N SER A 210 21.89 -0.45 -30.53
CA SER A 210 21.36 -1.80 -30.32
C SER A 210 20.07 -1.76 -29.52
N ASP A 211 19.12 -2.59 -29.95
CA ASP A 211 17.81 -2.73 -29.32
C ASP A 211 17.95 -3.22 -27.88
N SER A 212 17.19 -2.63 -26.96
CA SER A 212 17.23 -2.91 -25.52
C SER A 212 15.84 -2.66 -24.94
N SER A 213 15.30 -3.67 -24.25
CA SER A 213 13.96 -3.58 -23.64
C SER A 213 13.84 -2.49 -22.58
N SER A 214 14.96 -2.01 -22.04
CA SER A 214 15.00 -0.96 -21.01
C SER A 214 15.20 0.45 -21.58
N ARG A 215 15.26 0.60 -22.91
CA ARG A 215 15.54 1.88 -23.58
C ARG A 215 14.29 2.74 -23.74
N PHE A 216 14.42 4.05 -23.51
CA PHE A 216 13.38 5.00 -23.89
C PHE A 216 13.49 5.34 -25.38
N ASP A 217 12.63 4.78 -26.24
CA ASP A 217 12.63 5.10 -27.68
C ASP A 217 11.78 6.31 -28.08
N CYS A 218 10.85 6.71 -27.22
CA CYS A 218 9.90 7.79 -27.51
C CYS A 218 10.17 9.07 -26.70
N LEU A 219 10.91 8.99 -25.59
CA LEU A 219 11.15 10.09 -24.66
C LEU A 219 12.65 10.31 -24.49
N HIS A 220 13.10 11.57 -24.51
CA HIS A 220 14.52 11.94 -24.41
C HIS A 220 15.02 11.85 -22.97
N TYR A 221 15.01 10.64 -22.40
CA TYR A 221 15.44 10.36 -21.03
C TYR A 221 16.61 9.36 -20.98
N VAL A 222 17.28 9.39 -19.84
CA VAL A 222 18.31 8.42 -19.41
C VAL A 222 18.17 8.26 -17.90
N LEU A 223 18.32 7.05 -17.39
CA LEU A 223 18.25 6.76 -15.95
C LEU A 223 19.63 6.74 -15.31
N GLY A 224 19.64 6.90 -13.99
CA GLY A 224 20.77 6.50 -13.18
C GLY A 224 20.97 4.97 -13.21
N ASN A 225 22.22 4.54 -13.14
CA ASN A 225 22.62 3.13 -13.18
C ASN A 225 22.27 2.38 -11.89
N GLU A 226 22.24 3.09 -10.76
CA GLU A 226 21.87 2.55 -9.46
C GLU A 226 20.58 3.21 -8.97
N GLY A 227 19.65 2.38 -8.47
CA GLY A 227 18.45 2.84 -7.79
C GLY A 227 18.64 2.87 -6.28
N PHE A 228 17.95 3.78 -5.60
CA PHE A 228 17.99 3.90 -4.14
C PHE A 228 16.74 3.28 -3.53
N SER A 229 16.88 2.35 -2.59
CA SER A 229 15.76 1.68 -1.92
C SER A 229 15.38 2.29 -0.56
N SER A 230 16.31 2.98 0.11
CA SER A 230 16.10 3.62 1.42
C SER A 230 17.28 4.52 1.79
N GLY A 231 17.04 5.64 2.47
CA GLY A 231 18.09 6.56 2.95
C GLY A 231 17.91 8.00 2.45
N ARG A 232 18.90 8.85 2.71
CA ARG A 232 18.98 10.23 2.20
C ARG A 232 20.14 10.30 1.20
N PHE A 233 19.90 10.85 0.01
CA PHE A 233 20.89 10.95 -1.06
C PHE A 233 20.84 12.34 -1.67
N TYR A 234 22.00 12.90 -1.94
CA TYR A 234 22.17 14.21 -2.54
C TYR A 234 23.14 14.13 -3.72
N PHE A 235 22.79 14.76 -4.84
CA PHE A 235 23.66 14.88 -6.00
C PHE A 235 23.36 16.19 -6.74
N GLU A 236 24.37 16.70 -7.44
CA GLU A 236 24.26 17.94 -8.20
C GLU A 236 24.44 17.68 -9.69
N VAL A 237 23.72 18.47 -10.50
CA VAL A 237 23.84 18.45 -11.95
C VAL A 237 24.16 19.86 -12.41
N SER A 238 25.33 20.03 -13.03
CA SER A 238 25.64 21.28 -13.71
C SER A 238 24.93 21.32 -15.06
N VAL A 239 23.99 22.24 -15.21
CA VAL A 239 23.32 22.53 -16.49
C VAL A 239 24.06 23.71 -17.13
N LYS A 240 24.41 23.57 -18.42
CA LYS A 240 25.05 24.62 -19.22
C LYS A 240 24.10 25.15 -20.26
#